data_AF-A0A7W4F0K5-F1
#
_entry.id   AF-A0A7W4F0K5-F1
#
_cell.length_a   1.000
_cell.length_b   1.000
_cell.length_c   1.000
_cell.angle_alpha   90.00
_cell.angle_beta   90.00
_cell.angle_gamma   90.00
#
_symmetry.space_group_name_H-M   'P 1'
#
loop_
_entity.id
_entity.type
_entity.pdbx_description
1 polymer ?
#
loop_
_entity_poly.entity_id
_entity_poly.type
_entity_poly.pdbx_seq_one_letter_code
_entity_poly.pdbx_strand_id
1 'polypeptide(L)'
;MGTYYNPGSDVLDGRVGRRLDTYMYHQAKEQLREGEHLYVLIEFKTHSAALCVDDAREFYEFSRLLCPYTFYALSEAAHSRSV
;
A
#
# COMPACT_ATOMS: atom_id res chain seq x y z
N MET A 1 -8.46 14.40 -2.44
CA MET A 1 -9.33 13.45 -3.17
C MET A 1 -8.59 12.12 -3.13
N GLY A 2 -9.00 11.19 -2.27
CA GLY A 2 -8.32 9.89 -2.17
C GLY A 2 -8.63 9.07 -3.41
N THR A 3 -7.63 8.80 -4.24
CA THR A 3 -7.79 7.98 -5.44
C THR A 3 -8.00 6.53 -5.00
N TYR A 4 -9.24 6.09 -4.94
CA TYR A 4 -9.58 4.69 -4.66
C TYR A 4 -9.19 3.86 -5.87
N TYR A 5 -8.01 3.25 -5.81
CA TYR A 5 -7.60 2.30 -6.84
C TYR A 5 -8.06 0.89 -6.46
N ASN A 6 -8.39 0.11 -7.49
CA ASN A 6 -8.67 -1.32 -7.40
C ASN A 6 -7.53 -2.15 -8.04
N PRO A 7 -6.32 -2.23 -7.44
CA PRO A 7 -5.29 -3.23 -7.77
C PRO A 7 -5.18 -4.29 -6.66
N GLY A 8 -6.13 -4.30 -5.70
CA GLY A 8 -6.10 -5.20 -4.54
C GLY A 8 -5.94 -6.65 -4.99
N SER A 9 -6.59 -7.05 -6.08
CA SER A 9 -6.49 -8.38 -6.67
C SER A 9 -5.09 -8.73 -7.18
N ASP A 10 -4.37 -7.83 -7.87
CA ASP A 10 -3.01 -8.12 -8.40
C ASP A 10 -1.93 -8.09 -7.30
N VAL A 11 -2.13 -7.28 -6.27
CA VAL A 11 -1.30 -7.28 -5.05
C VAL A 11 -1.56 -8.55 -4.22
N LEU A 12 -2.82 -9.00 -4.14
CA LEU A 12 -3.23 -10.23 -3.45
C LEU A 12 -2.82 -11.51 -4.19
N ASP A 13 -2.84 -11.51 -5.53
CA ASP A 13 -2.40 -12.63 -6.36
C ASP A 13 -0.86 -12.80 -6.34
N GLY A 14 -0.14 -11.91 -5.64
CA GLY A 14 1.32 -11.93 -5.52
C GLY A 14 2.05 -11.59 -6.82
N ARG A 15 1.33 -11.11 -7.83
CA ARG A 15 1.89 -10.73 -9.13
C ARG A 15 2.62 -9.39 -9.07
N VAL A 16 2.22 -8.51 -8.16
CA VAL A 16 2.70 -7.13 -8.11
C VAL A 16 2.97 -6.69 -6.68
N GLY A 17 4.21 -6.24 -6.45
CA GLY A 17 4.65 -5.70 -5.17
C GLY A 17 5.18 -6.73 -4.18
N ARG A 18 5.98 -6.26 -3.24
CA ARG A 18 6.61 -7.04 -2.17
C ARG A 18 5.90 -6.73 -0.85
N ARG A 19 5.33 -7.74 -0.21
CA ARG A 19 4.80 -7.60 1.15
C ARG A 19 5.93 -7.22 2.11
N LEU A 20 5.71 -6.20 2.93
CA LEU A 20 6.62 -5.80 3.99
C LEU A 20 6.11 -6.40 5.31
N ASP A 21 6.97 -7.15 5.99
CA ASP A 21 6.63 -7.79 7.28
C ASP A 21 6.87 -6.80 8.43
N THR A 22 6.11 -5.72 8.42
CA THR A 22 6.12 -4.70 9.47
C THR A 22 4.75 -4.04 9.55
N TYR A 23 4.45 -3.49 10.73
CA TYR A 23 3.28 -2.65 10.99
C TYR A 23 3.67 -1.19 11.28
N MET A 24 4.97 -0.88 11.25
CA MET A 24 5.47 0.46 11.54
C MET A 24 5.83 1.17 10.25
N TYR A 25 5.24 2.34 10.04
CA TYR A 25 5.47 3.16 8.84
C TYR A 25 6.96 3.46 8.59
N HIS A 26 7.71 3.82 9.64
CA HIS A 26 9.14 4.13 9.49
C HIS A 26 9.95 2.91 9.03
N GLN A 27 9.71 1.73 9.62
CA GLN A 27 10.34 0.48 9.20
C GLN A 27 9.95 0.10 7.77
N ALA A 28 8.69 0.37 7.38
CA ALA A 28 8.23 0.12 6.03
C ALA A 28 8.98 1.02 5.02
N LYS A 29 9.17 2.31 5.34
CA LYS A 29 9.96 3.23 4.51
C LYS A 29 11.43 2.83 4.41
N GLU A 30 12.04 2.37 5.51
CA GLU A 30 13.44 1.89 5.50
C GLU A 30 13.63 0.64 4.64
N GLN A 31 12.59 -0.17 4.49
CA GLN A 31 12.64 -1.37 3.66
C GLN A 31 12.41 -1.09 2.17
N LEU A 32 11.95 0.10 1.78
CA LEU A 32 11.74 0.47 0.39
C LEU A 32 13.06 0.55 -0.36
N ARG A 33 13.05 0.10 -1.61
CA ARG A 33 14.15 0.29 -2.55
C ARG A 33 13.92 1.55 -3.38
N GLU A 34 14.98 2.01 -4.03
CA GLU A 34 14.87 3.12 -4.98
C GLU A 34 13.87 2.78 -6.09
N GLY A 35 12.94 3.70 -6.37
CA GLY A 35 11.84 3.47 -7.32
C GLY A 35 10.70 2.59 -6.80
N GLU A 36 10.66 2.25 -5.50
CA GLU A 36 9.49 1.64 -4.87
C GLU A 36 8.63 2.68 -4.13
N HIS A 37 7.31 2.47 -4.21
CA HIS A 37 6.27 3.26 -3.55
C HIS A 37 5.64 2.44 -2.43
N LEU A 38 5.32 3.10 -1.31
CA LEU A 38 4.68 2.44 -0.18
C LEU A 38 3.16 2.41 -0.37
N TYR A 39 2.60 1.21 -0.24
CA TYR A 39 1.17 0.99 -0.25
C TYR A 39 0.70 0.31 1.02
N VAL A 40 -0.53 0.62 1.39
CA VAL A 40 -1.28 -0.06 2.42
C VAL A 40 -2.41 -0.82 1.76
N LEU A 41 -2.44 -2.13 1.97
CA LEU A 41 -3.53 -3.01 1.57
C LEU A 41 -4.47 -3.23 2.76
N ILE A 42 -5.76 -3.00 2.51
CA ILE A 42 -6.85 -3.27 3.44
C ILE A 42 -7.73 -4.34 2.80
N GLU A 43 -7.92 -5.44 3.52
CA GLU A 43 -8.81 -6.52 3.10
C GLU A 43 -10.14 -6.38 3.83
N PHE A 44 -11.18 -5.97 3.11
CA PHE A 44 -12.56 -6.06 3.61
C PHE A 44 -13.16 -7.41 3.20
N LYS A 45 -14.21 -7.84 3.90
CA LYS A 45 -14.92 -9.09 3.57
C LYS A 45 -15.47 -9.14 2.14
N THR A 46 -15.72 -7.99 1.53
CA THR A 46 -16.37 -7.89 0.21
C THR A 46 -15.43 -7.43 -0.90
N HIS A 47 -14.31 -6.79 -0.56
CA HIS A 47 -13.37 -6.22 -1.52
C HIS A 47 -12.05 -5.88 -0.81
N SER A 48 -11.01 -5.62 -1.58
CA SER A 48 -9.72 -5.18 -1.05
C SER A 48 -9.36 -3.84 -1.65
N ALA A 49 -8.80 -2.95 -0.84
CA ALA A 49 -8.40 -1.61 -1.25
C ALA A 49 -6.90 -1.43 -1.01
N ALA A 50 -6.18 -0.91 -2.01
CA ALA A 50 -4.78 -0.55 -1.86
C ALA A 50 -4.65 0.97 -1.97
N LEU A 51 -4.02 1.59 -0.97
CA LEU A 51 -3.80 3.03 -0.89
C LEU A 51 -2.31 3.32 -0.94
N CYS A 52 -1.88 4.22 -1.83
CA CYS A 52 -0.53 4.75 -1.79
C CYS A 52 -0.38 5.64 -0.55
N VAL A 53 0.68 5.44 0.22
CA VAL A 53 0.96 6.18 1.45
C VAL A 53 2.42 6.63 1.47
N ASP A 54 2.93 7.14 0.36
CA ASP A 54 4.29 7.64 0.31
C ASP A 54 4.50 8.86 1.22
N ASP A 55 3.43 9.65 1.40
CA ASP A 55 3.39 10.76 2.32
C ASP A 55 2.88 10.30 3.71
N ALA A 56 3.61 10.72 4.75
CA ALA A 56 3.27 10.38 6.13
C ALA A 56 1.89 10.92 6.56
N ARG A 57 1.40 12.00 5.92
CA ARG A 57 0.07 12.57 6.17
C ARG A 57 -1.03 11.62 5.69
N GLU A 58 -0.87 11.01 4.52
CA GLU A 58 -1.82 10.03 3.98
C GLU A 58 -1.87 8.79 4.88
N PHE A 59 -0.71 8.31 5.34
CA PHE A 59 -0.65 7.24 6.32
C PHE A 59 -1.31 7.64 7.64
N TYR A 60 -1.07 8.85 8.14
CA TYR A 60 -1.64 9.32 9.40
C TYR A 60 -3.17 9.41 9.32
N GLU A 61 -3.72 9.95 8.25
CA GLU A 61 -5.17 9.98 8.01
C GLU A 61 -5.75 8.57 7.94
N PHE A 62 -5.08 7.66 7.22
CA PHE A 62 -5.48 6.27 7.16
C PHE A 62 -5.42 5.56 8.53
N SER A 63 -4.37 5.78 9.32
CA SER A 63 -4.16 5.10 10.61
C SER A 63 -5.28 5.37 11.62
N ARG A 64 -6.00 6.49 11.46
CA ARG A 64 -7.16 6.86 12.28
C ARG A 64 -8.39 5.98 12.02
N LEU A 65 -8.43 5.26 10.90
CA LEU A 65 -9.54 4.35 10.57
C LEU A 65 -9.51 3.05 11.38
N LEU A 66 -8.40 2.75 12.07
CA LEU A 66 -8.22 1.57 12.94
C LEU A 66 -8.56 0.23 12.23
N CYS A 67 -8.43 0.18 10.90
CA CYS A 67 -8.63 -1.04 10.13
C CYS A 67 -7.38 -1.93 10.18
N PRO A 68 -7.52 -3.27 10.12
CA PRO A 68 -6.37 -4.14 9.87
C PRO A 68 -5.81 -3.88 8.48
N TYR A 69 -4.49 -3.79 8.38
CA TYR A 69 -3.82 -3.51 7.12
C TYR A 69 -2.46 -4.20 7.01
N THR A 70 -1.96 -4.28 5.78
CA THR A 70 -0.64 -4.83 5.46
C THR A 70 0.11 -3.86 4.56
N PHE A 71 1.41 -3.67 4.81
CA PHE A 71 2.25 -2.85 3.94
C PHE A 71 2.77 -3.64 2.74
N TYR A 72 2.80 -2.98 1.59
CA TYR A 72 3.37 -3.48 0.35
C TYR A 72 4.26 -2.42 -0.28
N ALA A 73 5.39 -2.84 -0.83
CA ALA A 73 6.24 -2.03 -1.68
C ALA A 73 5.92 -2.35 -3.14
N LEU A 74 5.43 -1.37 -3.91
CA LEU A 74 5.18 -1.52 -5.34
C LEU A 74 6.27 -0.80 -6.13
N SER A 75 6.74 -1.38 -7.23
CA SER A 75 7.68 -0.69 -8.12
C SER A 75 7.00 0.46 -8.86
N GLU A 76 7.78 1.44 -9.32
CA GLU A 76 7.31 2.56 -10.14
C GLU A 76 6.53 2.09 -11.38
N ALA A 77 6.94 0.98 -12.02
CA ALA A 77 6.20 0.40 -13.15
C ALA A 77 4.79 -0.09 -12.77
N ALA A 78 4.62 -0.61 -11.56
CA ALA A 78 3.31 -0.98 -11.02
C ALA A 78 2.50 0.26 -10.61
N HIS A 79 3.19 1.27 -10.07
CA HIS A 79 2.60 2.55 -9.73
C HIS A 79 2.08 3.31 -10.96
N SER A 80 2.85 3.39 -12.06
CA SER A 80 2.44 4.04 -13.32
C SER A 80 1.25 3.37 -14.00
N ARG A 81 1.06 2.05 -13.80
CA ARG A 81 -0.16 1.35 -14.25
C ARG A 81 -1.38 1.65 -13.39
N SER A 82 -1.15 2.26 -12.22
CA SER A 82 -2.15 2.64 -11.22
C SER A 82 -2.56 4.12 -11.31
N VAL A 83 -2.10 4.89 -12.30
CA VAL A 83 -2.40 6.33 -12.45
C VAL A 83 -3.19 6.61 -13.72
#